data_AF-A0A524RU72-F1
#
_entry.id   AF-A0A524RU72-F1
#
_cell.length_a   1.000
_cell.length_b   1.000
_cell.length_c   1.000
_cell.angle_alpha   90.00
_cell.angle_beta   90.00
_cell.angle_gamma   90.00
#
_symmetry.space_group_name_H-M   'P 1'
#
loop_
_entity.id
_entity.type
_entity.pdbx_description
1 polymer ?
#
loop_
_entity_poly.entity_id
_entity_poly.type
_entity_poly.pdbx_seq_one_letter_code
_entity_poly.pdbx_strand_id
1 'polypeptide(L)' 'MRFAVPVTHLHPWEPSGLLPFTTAPARLMGLAWDGVLRPGAPADGLLLEASGWTELLGCTPPPRVLRHGAWIGPAT' A
#
# COMPACT_ATOMS: atom_id res chain seq x y z
N MET A 1 14.51 -5.05 -11.67
CA MET A 1 15.06 -5.18 -10.30
C MET A 1 13.90 -5.23 -9.33
N ARG A 2 13.65 -6.39 -8.70
CA ARG A 2 12.70 -6.51 -7.59
C ARG A 2 13.47 -6.11 -6.34
N PHE A 3 13.18 -4.94 -5.77
CA PHE A 3 13.67 -4.60 -4.44
C PHE A 3 12.99 -5.58 -3.47
N ALA A 4 13.61 -6.73 -3.25
CA ALA A 4 13.24 -7.61 -2.16
C ALA A 4 13.79 -6.93 -0.90
N VAL A 5 12.93 -6.13 -0.23
CA VAL A 5 13.10 -5.96 1.20
C VAL A 5 13.20 -7.37 1.77
N PRO A 6 14.23 -7.72 2.55
CA PRO A 6 14.26 -9.02 3.19
C PRO A 6 12.93 -9.20 3.93
N VAL A 7 12.13 -10.20 3.52
CA VAL A 7 10.86 -10.61 4.16
C VAL A 7 11.17 -11.29 5.50
N THR A 8 12.10 -10.72 6.24
CA THR A 8 12.59 -11.24 7.49
C THR A 8 12.29 -10.15 8.50
N HIS A 9 11.29 -10.41 9.35
CA HIS A 9 10.93 -9.70 10.58
C HIS A 9 9.91 -8.56 10.50
N LEU A 10 9.37 -8.21 9.34
CA LEU A 10 8.17 -7.36 9.33
C LEU A 10 6.96 -8.26 9.52
N HIS A 11 6.33 -8.18 10.68
CA HIS A 11 5.01 -8.72 10.93
C HIS A 11 4.00 -7.73 10.36
N PRO A 12 3.56 -7.87 9.09
CA PRO A 12 2.84 -6.79 8.44
C PRO A 12 1.43 -6.62 9.04
N TRP A 13 0.97 -7.64 9.77
CA TRP A 13 -0.25 -7.66 10.60
C TRP A 13 -0.15 -6.83 11.88
N GLU A 14 1.04 -6.36 12.27
CA GLU A 14 1.20 -5.37 13.33
C GLU A 14 1.06 -3.95 12.76
N PRO A 15 0.63 -2.96 13.56
CA PRO A 15 0.48 -1.58 13.09
C PRO A 15 1.73 -0.98 12.43
N SER A 16 2.92 -1.40 12.86
CA SER A 16 4.22 -0.98 12.30
C SER A 16 4.55 -1.66 10.97
N GLY A 17 3.93 -2.79 10.68
CA GLY A 17 4.28 -3.66 9.59
C GLY A 17 3.86 -3.15 8.20
N LEU A 18 2.89 -2.23 8.15
CA LEU A 18 2.49 -1.52 6.93
C LEU A 18 3.30 -0.24 6.66
N LEU A 19 4.00 0.30 7.66
CA LEU A 19 4.79 1.53 7.50
C LEU A 19 5.75 1.51 6.31
N PRO A 20 6.44 0.41 5.98
CA PRO A 20 7.34 0.34 4.83
C PRO A 20 6.64 0.52 3.47
N PHE A 21 5.33 0.27 3.41
CA PHE A 21 4.55 0.30 2.17
C PHE A 21 3.70 1.57 2.04
N THR A 22 3.46 2.29 3.14
CA THR A 22 2.62 3.51 3.15
C THR A 22 3.36 4.72 3.70
N THR A 23 3.63 4.77 5.00
CA THR A 23 4.12 5.97 5.68
C THR A 23 5.58 6.30 5.40
N ALA A 24 6.47 5.32 5.40
CA ALA A 24 7.87 5.53 5.11
C ALA A 24 8.09 6.11 3.69
N PRO A 25 7.51 5.55 2.60
CA PRO A 25 7.67 6.13 1.27
C PRO A 25 6.97 7.49 1.15
N ALA A 26 5.81 7.70 1.77
CA ALA A 26 5.13 9.00 1.74
C ALA A 26 5.98 10.11 2.35
N ARG A 27 6.65 9.84 3.49
CA ARG A 27 7.61 10.75 4.12
C ARG A 27 8.85 10.96 3.27
N LEU A 28 9.43 9.89 2.74
CA LEU A 28 10.64 9.95 1.90
C LEU A 28 10.41 10.81 0.64
N MET A 29 9.21 10.75 0.06
CA MET A 29 8.84 11.52 -1.12
C MET A 29 8.30 12.92 -0.80
N GLY A 30 8.18 13.30 0.48
CA GLY A 30 7.62 14.59 0.88
C GLY A 30 6.16 14.79 0.45
N LEU A 31 5.36 13.73 0.43
CA LEU A 31 3.95 13.83 0.08
C LEU A 31 3.17 14.66 1.12
N ALA A 32 2.08 15.28 0.69
CA ALA A 32 1.20 16.07 1.56
C ALA A 32 0.45 15.23 2.63
N TRP A 33 0.57 13.91 2.59
CA TRP A 33 -0.06 12.98 3.53
C TRP A 33 0.88 11.81 3.86
N ASP A 34 0.53 11.03 4.87
CA ASP A 34 1.38 10.01 5.49
C ASP A 34 1.02 8.57 5.10
N GLY A 35 0.20 8.39 4.06
CA GLY A 35 -0.24 7.06 3.61
C GLY A 35 -1.21 6.35 4.55
N VAL A 36 -1.75 7.04 5.58
CA VAL A 36 -2.71 6.46 6.54
C VAL A 36 -4.12 6.87 6.17
N LEU A 37 -5.02 5.89 6.10
CA LEU A 37 -6.45 6.14 5.89
C LEU A 37 -7.08 6.73 7.15
N ARG A 38 -7.51 7.99 7.06
CA ARG A 38 -8.20 8.71 8.14
C ARG A 38 -9.07 9.83 7.57
N PRO A 39 -10.09 10.31 8.31
CA PRO A 39 -10.87 11.48 7.90
C PRO A 39 -9.96 12.68 7.59
N GLY A 40 -10.22 13.33 6.45
CA GLY A 40 -9.44 14.47 5.95
C GLY A 40 -8.16 14.11 5.19
N ALA A 41 -7.74 12.83 5.15
CA ALA A 41 -6.69 12.39 4.23
C ALA A 41 -7.22 12.27 2.79
N PRO A 42 -6.34 12.31 1.77
CA PRO A 42 -6.72 11.99 0.40
C PRO A 42 -7.42 10.63 0.31
N ALA A 43 -8.45 10.53 -0.53
CA ALA A 43 -9.12 9.28 -0.83
C ALA A 43 -8.30 8.46 -1.85
N ASP A 44 -7.08 8.13 -1.46
CA ASP A 44 -6.09 7.38 -2.22
C ASP A 44 -5.82 6.04 -1.52
N GLY A 45 -5.84 4.93 -2.25
CA GLY A 45 -5.65 3.62 -1.65
C GLY A 45 -5.60 2.47 -2.64
N LEU A 46 -5.22 1.30 -2.13
CA LEU A 46 -5.26 0.03 -2.86
C LEU A 46 -6.28 -0.88 -2.19
N LEU A 47 -7.18 -1.45 -3.00
CA LEU A 47 -8.01 -2.57 -2.58
C LEU A 47 -7.37 -3.86 -3.10
N LEU A 48 -7.03 -4.74 -2.17
CA LEU A 48 -6.36 -6.01 -2.42
C LEU A 48 -7.30 -7.14 -2.00
N GLU A 49 -7.53 -8.10 -2.90
CA GLU A 49 -8.17 -9.36 -2.58
C GLU A 49 -7.05 -10.33 -2.19
N ALA A 50 -6.79 -10.50 -0.90
CA ALA A 50 -5.76 -11.41 -0.42
C ALA A 50 -6.18 -12.08 0.88
N SER A 51 -5.93 -13.37 0.98
CA SER A 51 -6.16 -14.20 2.18
C SER A 51 -5.02 -14.12 3.19
N GLY A 52 -3.87 -13.54 2.80
CA GLY A 52 -2.71 -13.37 3.67
C GLY A 52 -1.59 -12.53 3.05
N TRP A 53 -0.54 -12.30 3.84
CA TRP A 53 0.57 -11.41 3.48
C TRP A 53 1.41 -11.88 2.31
N THR A 54 1.61 -13.19 2.16
CA THR A 54 2.34 -13.75 1.02
C THR A 54 1.64 -13.42 -0.30
N GLU A 55 0.31 -13.54 -0.33
CA GLU A 55 -0.52 -13.23 -1.50
C GLU A 55 -0.53 -11.71 -1.76
N LEU A 56 -0.73 -10.91 -0.70
CA LEU A 56 -0.71 -9.44 -0.76
C LEU A 56 0.62 -8.90 -1.29
N LEU A 57 1.75 -9.34 -0.73
CA LEU A 57 3.10 -8.91 -1.17
C LEU A 57 3.47 -9.48 -2.54
N GLY A 58 2.79 -10.55 -2.97
CA GLY A 58 2.87 -11.09 -4.32
C GLY A 58 2.08 -10.28 -5.34
N CYS A 59 1.28 -9.29 -4.93
CA CYS A 59 0.42 -8.46 -5.78
C CYS A 59 -0.44 -9.29 -6.75
N THR A 60 -0.91 -10.46 -6.29
CA THR A 60 -1.68 -11.40 -7.09
C THR A 60 -2.98 -11.73 -6.36
N PRO A 61 -4.16 -11.35 -6.90
CA PRO A 61 -4.37 -10.55 -8.11
C PRO A 61 -3.87 -9.09 -7.97
N PRO A 62 -3.67 -8.37 -9.08
CA PRO A 62 -3.23 -6.98 -9.03
C PRO A 62 -4.25 -6.11 -8.26
N PRO A 63 -3.79 -5.17 -7.42
CA PRO A 63 -4.67 -4.32 -6.63
C PRO A 63 -5.52 -3.41 -7.50
N ARG A 64 -6.74 -3.13 -7.05
CA ARG A 64 -7.55 -2.03 -7.59
C ARG A 64 -7.08 -0.72 -6.96
N VAL A 65 -6.83 0.28 -7.79
CA VAL A 65 -6.31 1.57 -7.34
C VAL A 65 -7.45 2.58 -7.20
N LEU A 66 -7.54 3.22 -6.03
CA LEU A 66 -8.37 4.37 -5.78
C LEU A 66 -7.47 5.61 -5.73
N ARG A 67 -7.82 6.67 -6.46
CA ARG A 67 -7.11 7.95 -6.43
C ARG A 67 -8.10 9.09 -6.46
N HIS A 68 -8.00 10.01 -5.51
CA HIS A 68 -8.91 11.14 -5.29
C HIS A 68 -10.39 10.72 -5.30
N GLY A 69 -10.69 9.54 -4.73
CA GLY A 69 -12.05 8.99 -4.69
C GLY A 69 -12.54 8.35 -6.00
N ALA A 70 -11.71 8.29 -7.05
CA ALA A 70 -12.03 7.63 -8.30
C ALA A 70 -11.28 6.30 -8.45
N TRP A 71 -11.99 5.25 -8.87
CA TRP A 71 -11.35 3.99 -9.23
C TRP A 71 -10.62 4.14 -10.56
N ILE A 72 -9.32 3.83 -10.56
CA ILE A 72 -8.53 3.78 -11.79
C ILE A 72 -8.73 2.40 -12.40
N GLY A 73 -9.32 2.36 -13.60
CA GLY A 73 -9.42 1.14 -14.39
C GLY A 73 -8.06 0.69 -14.93
N PRO A 74 -7.95 -0.54 -15.46
CA PRO A 74 -6.75 -0.96 -16.18
C PRO A 74 -6.45 0.06 -17.29
N ALA A 75 -5.18 0.44 -17.45
CA ALA A 75 -4.76 1.24 -18.59
C ALA A 75 -5.21 0.51 -19.86
N THR A 76 -6.03 1.17 -20.67
CA THR A 76 -6.45 0.66 -21.99
C THR A 76 -5.26 0.62 -22.93
#